data_AF-A0A0M8TJD2-F1
#
_entry.id   AF-A0A0M8TJD2-F1
#
_cell.length_a   1.000
_cell.length_b   1.000
_cell.length_c   1.000
_cell.angle_alpha   90.00
_cell.angle_beta   90.00
_cell.angle_gamma   90.00
#
_symmetry.space_group_name_H-M   'P 1'
#
loop_
_entity.id
_entity.type
_entity.pdbx_description
1 polymer ?
#
loop_
_entity_poly.entity_id
_entity_poly.type
_entity_poly.pdbx_seq_one_letter_code
_entity_poly.pdbx_strand_id
1 'polypeptide(L)'
;MTPEQAAMVDFLRQQYADKLDIAQSMARAFTMSAGADLGLQPADAAQQARSRVHAAETRTRFLDETVVPYLGTAGPTGRIADIQLRLLADEHRGARGYDETWRP
;
A
#
# COMPACT_ATOMS: atom_id res chain seq x y z
N MET A 1 -3.39 0.11 -21.04
CA MET A 1 -2.91 0.97 -19.94
C MET A 1 -2.33 2.25 -20.54
N THR A 2 -2.70 3.42 -20.01
CA THR A 2 -2.14 4.72 -20.42
C THR A 2 -0.84 5.02 -19.67
N PRO A 3 0.00 5.97 -20.13
CA PRO A 3 1.19 6.39 -19.39
C PRO A 3 0.88 6.93 -17.98
N GLU A 4 -0.25 7.64 -17.84
CA GLU A 4 -0.72 8.16 -16.54
C GLU A 4 -1.08 7.01 -15.58
N GLN A 5 -1.79 5.99 -16.07
CA GLN A 5 -2.11 4.78 -15.28
C GLN A 5 -0.85 4.03 -14.87
N ALA A 6 0.14 3.92 -15.77
CA ALA A 6 1.42 3.29 -15.45
C ALA A 6 2.15 4.06 -14.34
N ALA A 7 2.19 5.40 -14.42
CA ALA A 7 2.80 6.24 -13.40
C ALA A 7 2.13 6.10 -12.02
N MET A 8 0.79 6.05 -11.98
CA MET A 8 0.05 5.78 -10.74
C MET A 8 0.39 4.40 -10.15
N VAL A 9 0.47 3.37 -10.99
CA VAL A 9 0.82 2.00 -10.57
C VAL A 9 2.23 1.96 -9.97
N ASP A 10 3.21 2.57 -10.64
CA ASP A 10 4.59 2.61 -10.16
C ASP A 10 4.71 3.39 -8.84
N PHE A 11 4.02 4.52 -8.74
CA PHE A 11 3.91 5.28 -7.49
C PHE A 11 3.32 4.42 -6.36
N LEU A 12 2.19 3.75 -6.59
CA LEU A 12 1.55 2.91 -5.57
C LEU A 12 2.42 1.73 -5.15
N ARG A 13 3.08 1.07 -6.10
CA ARG A 13 4.03 -0.02 -5.81
C ARG A 13 5.17 0.46 -4.93
N GLN A 14 5.75 1.62 -5.21
CA GLN A 14 6.78 2.21 -4.36
C GLN A 14 6.24 2.48 -2.95
N GLN A 15 5.08 3.12 -2.85
CA GLN A 15 4.48 3.46 -1.57
C GLN A 15 4.13 2.22 -0.72
N TYR A 16 3.71 1.13 -1.36
CA TYR A 16 3.42 -0.13 -0.67
C TYR A 16 4.68 -0.88 -0.28
N ALA A 17 5.72 -0.87 -1.11
CA ALA A 17 7.03 -1.42 -0.77
C ALA A 17 7.61 -0.70 0.46
N ASP A 18 7.56 0.63 0.49
CA ASP A 18 8.05 1.42 1.62
C ASP A 18 7.25 1.13 2.91
N LYS A 19 5.92 1.08 2.82
CA LYS A 19 5.06 0.73 3.96
C LYS A 19 5.34 -0.69 4.48
N LEU A 20 5.60 -1.64 3.58
CA LEU A 20 5.92 -3.01 3.94
C LEU A 20 7.28 -3.08 4.65
N ASP A 21 8.31 -2.43 4.13
CA ASP A 21 9.64 -2.41 4.75
C ASP A 21 9.60 -1.76 6.15
N ILE A 22 8.86 -0.66 6.31
CA ILE A 22 8.64 -0.02 7.62
C ILE A 22 7.94 -0.99 8.58
N ALA A 23 6.87 -1.65 8.14
CA ALA A 23 6.11 -2.57 8.97
C ALA A 23 6.95 -3.79 9.40
N GLN A 24 7.75 -4.35 8.48
CA GLN A 24 8.67 -5.45 8.77
C GLN A 24 9.80 -5.02 9.70
N SER A 25 10.35 -3.83 9.51
CA SER A 25 11.40 -3.27 10.38
C SER A 25 10.87 -3.03 11.80
N MET A 26 9.65 -2.50 11.94
CA MET A 26 8.98 -2.40 13.24
C MET A 26 8.73 -3.77 13.87
N ALA A 27 8.25 -4.75 13.11
CA ALA A 27 8.04 -6.11 13.61
C ALA A 27 9.34 -6.76 14.13
N ARG A 28 10.45 -6.59 13.39
CA ARG A 28 11.79 -7.04 13.80
C ARG A 28 12.25 -6.34 15.07
N ALA A 29 12.13 -5.01 15.12
CA ALA A 29 12.49 -4.21 16.29
C ALA A 29 11.73 -4.67 17.53
N PHE A 30 10.40 -4.81 17.46
CA PHE A 30 9.61 -5.31 18.59
C PHE A 30 9.96 -6.74 18.99
N THR A 31 10.32 -7.61 18.04
CA THR A 31 10.75 -8.98 18.39
C THR A 31 12.11 -8.98 19.11
N MET A 32 13.00 -8.04 18.80
CA MET A 32 14.33 -7.92 19.41
C MET A 32 14.36 -7.08 20.70
N SER A 33 13.46 -6.11 20.86
CA SER A 33 13.47 -5.11 21.93
C SER A 33 12.32 -5.21 22.92
N ALA A 34 11.36 -6.12 22.74
CA ALA A 34 10.23 -6.21 23.63
C ALA A 34 10.59 -6.92 24.94
N GLY A 35 10.94 -6.09 25.92
CA GLY A 35 10.93 -6.43 27.34
C GLY A 35 10.96 -5.20 28.26
N ALA A 36 11.81 -4.20 28.00
CA ALA A 36 12.15 -3.23 29.05
C ALA A 36 11.68 -1.76 28.82
N ASP A 37 11.71 -1.22 27.59
CA ASP A 37 11.79 0.25 27.46
C ASP A 37 10.54 0.99 26.93
N LEU A 38 9.48 0.30 26.46
CA LEU A 38 8.36 0.96 25.75
C LEU A 38 6.98 0.89 26.44
N GLY A 39 6.86 0.31 27.63
CA GLY A 39 5.60 0.28 28.40
C GLY A 39 4.40 -0.42 27.73
N LEU A 40 4.58 -0.98 26.52
CA LEU A 40 3.62 -1.82 25.82
C LEU A 40 3.90 -3.29 26.16
N GLN A 41 2.84 -4.07 26.39
CA GLN A 41 2.95 -5.53 26.45
C GLN A 41 3.59 -6.03 25.14
N PRO A 42 4.73 -6.74 25.20
CA PRO A 42 5.42 -7.30 24.04
C PRO A 42 4.51 -8.00 23.02
N ALA A 43 3.49 -8.70 23.52
CA ALA A 43 2.52 -9.43 22.71
C ALA A 43 1.64 -8.50 21.85
N ASP A 44 1.20 -7.36 22.38
CA ASP A 44 0.33 -6.42 21.67
C ASP A 44 1.09 -5.68 20.57
N ALA A 45 2.34 -5.28 20.85
CA ALA A 45 3.20 -4.64 19.87
C ALA A 45 3.57 -5.57 18.70
N ALA A 46 3.90 -6.83 19.01
CA ALA A 46 4.17 -7.84 17.99
C ALA A 46 2.92 -8.15 17.14
N GLN A 47 1.75 -8.25 17.76
CA GLN A 47 0.49 -8.47 17.05
C GLN A 47 0.16 -7.28 16.14
N GLN A 48 0.29 -6.05 16.63
CA GLN A 48 0.05 -4.85 15.84
C GLN A 48 1.00 -4.77 14.63
N ALA A 49 2.27 -5.12 14.81
CA ALA A 49 3.24 -5.14 13.72
C ALA A 49 2.88 -6.18 12.66
N ARG A 50 2.49 -7.41 13.06
CA ARG A 50 2.01 -8.44 12.14
C ARG A 50 0.77 -8.00 11.37
N SER A 51 -0.19 -7.37 12.05
CA SER A 51 -1.39 -6.82 11.39
C SER A 51 -1.04 -5.74 10.36
N ARG A 52 -0.05 -4.88 10.64
CA ARG A 52 0.42 -3.87 9.68
C ARG A 52 1.09 -4.49 8.45
N VAL A 53 1.95 -5.49 8.66
CA VAL A 53 2.58 -6.25 7.55
C VAL A 53 1.50 -6.89 6.68
N HIS A 54 0.57 -7.62 7.29
CA HIS A 54 -0.51 -8.29 6.57
C HIS A 54 -1.40 -7.30 5.78
N ALA A 55 -1.69 -6.12 6.35
CA ALA A 55 -2.44 -5.09 5.66
C ALA A 55 -1.68 -4.51 4.45
N ALA A 56 -0.35 -4.32 4.56
CA ALA A 56 0.49 -3.84 3.46
C ALA A 56 0.60 -4.88 2.33
N GLU A 57 0.79 -6.16 2.67
CA GLU A 57 0.80 -7.27 1.70
C GLU A 57 -0.54 -7.40 0.98
N THR A 58 -1.64 -7.25 1.71
CA THR A 58 -2.98 -7.32 1.13
C THR A 58 -3.25 -6.17 0.16
N ARG A 59 -2.82 -4.94 0.47
CA ARG A 59 -2.89 -3.81 -0.47
C ARG A 59 -2.08 -4.05 -1.73
N THR A 60 -0.87 -4.59 -1.59
CA THR A 60 0.00 -4.92 -2.72
C THR A 60 -0.67 -5.93 -3.65
N ARG A 61 -1.15 -7.05 -3.10
CA ARG A 61 -1.89 -8.06 -3.87
C ARG A 61 -3.16 -7.52 -4.50
N PHE A 62 -3.92 -6.70 -3.78
CA PHE A 62 -5.12 -6.08 -4.34
C PHE A 62 -4.79 -5.26 -5.60
N LEU A 63 -3.77 -4.41 -5.55
CA LEU A 63 -3.33 -3.64 -6.72
C LEU A 63 -2.90 -4.58 -7.86
N ASP A 64 -1.97 -5.50 -7.60
CA ASP A 64 -1.33 -6.30 -8.66
C ASP A 64 -2.25 -7.39 -9.24
N GLU A 65 -3.13 -7.98 -8.45
CA GLU A 65 -4.00 -9.09 -8.86
C GLU A 65 -5.38 -8.63 -9.34
N THR A 66 -5.87 -7.48 -8.87
CA THR A 66 -7.27 -7.07 -9.11
C THR A 66 -7.46 -5.74 -9.81
N VAL A 67 -6.45 -4.87 -9.83
CA VAL A 67 -6.54 -3.56 -10.52
C VAL A 67 -5.70 -3.59 -11.79
N VAL A 68 -4.39 -3.80 -11.65
CA VAL A 68 -3.42 -3.76 -12.77
C VAL A 68 -3.83 -4.63 -13.97
N PRO A 69 -4.31 -5.88 -13.80
CA PRO A 69 -4.63 -6.74 -14.94
C PRO A 69 -5.79 -6.22 -15.81
N TYR A 70 -6.63 -5.35 -15.25
CA TYR A 70 -7.82 -4.86 -15.91
C TYR A 70 -7.67 -3.43 -16.45
N LEU A 71 -6.53 -2.77 -16.21
CA LEU A 71 -6.27 -1.41 -16.68
C LEU A 71 -6.18 -1.33 -18.21
N GLY A 72 -7.01 -0.48 -18.80
CA GLY A 72 -7.12 -0.31 -20.24
C GLY A 72 -7.91 -1.40 -20.96
N THR A 73 -8.57 -2.30 -20.22
CA THR A 73 -9.62 -3.15 -20.79
C THR A 73 -10.82 -2.29 -21.21
N ALA A 74 -11.54 -2.69 -22.25
CA ALA A 74 -12.73 -1.96 -22.69
C ALA A 74 -13.94 -2.25 -21.78
N GLY A 75 -14.89 -1.31 -21.75
CA GLY A 75 -16.16 -1.50 -21.05
C GLY A 75 -16.12 -1.26 -19.53
N PRO A 76 -17.12 -1.75 -18.79
CA PRO A 76 -17.27 -1.47 -17.36
C PRO A 76 -16.08 -1.92 -16.51
N THR A 77 -15.48 -3.06 -16.82
CA THR A 77 -14.34 -3.62 -16.05
C THR A 77 -13.14 -2.68 -16.04
N GLY A 78 -12.73 -2.18 -17.21
CA GLY A 78 -11.59 -1.25 -17.28
C GLY A 78 -11.89 0.11 -16.67
N ARG A 79 -13.14 0.58 -16.74
CA ARG A 79 -13.57 1.80 -16.04
C ARG A 79 -13.50 1.63 -14.51
N ILE A 80 -13.96 0.48 -14.00
CA ILE A 80 -13.90 0.19 -12.56
C ILE A 80 -12.44 0.12 -12.09
N ALA A 81 -11.56 -0.55 -12.86
CA ALA A 81 -10.15 -0.61 -12.54
C ALA A 81 -9.48 0.77 -12.52
N ASP A 82 -9.83 1.66 -13.47
CA ASP A 82 -9.34 3.04 -13.47
C ASP A 82 -9.78 3.84 -12.23
N ILE A 83 -11.07 3.72 -11.85
CA ILE A 83 -11.60 4.36 -10.64
C ILE A 83 -10.89 3.82 -9.39
N GLN A 84 -10.73 2.49 -9.29
CA GLN A 84 -10.02 1.87 -8.18
C GLN A 84 -8.57 2.37 -8.08
N LEU A 85 -7.87 2.49 -9.21
CA LEU A 85 -6.51 3.02 -9.25
C LEU A 85 -6.43 4.46 -8.72
N ARG A 86 -7.33 5.35 -9.17
CA ARG A 86 -7.38 6.75 -8.71
C ARG A 86 -7.69 6.85 -7.21
N LEU A 87 -8.63 6.05 -6.71
CA LEU A 87 -8.96 6.01 -5.28
C LEU A 87 -7.78 5.52 -4.43
N LEU A 88 -7.08 4.47 -4.88
CA LEU A 88 -5.88 3.99 -4.21
C LEU A 88 -4.77 5.05 -4.19
N ALA A 89 -4.57 5.76 -5.31
CA ALA A 89 -3.60 6.86 -5.38
C ALA A 89 -3.95 7.99 -4.40
N ASP A 90 -5.23 8.36 -4.30
CA ASP A 90 -5.71 9.43 -3.42
C ASP A 90 -5.53 9.12 -1.92
N GLU A 91 -5.48 7.84 -1.51
CA GLU A 91 -5.10 7.46 -0.13
C GLU A 91 -3.71 7.99 0.28
N HIS A 92 -2.87 8.30 -0.71
CA HIS A 92 -1.50 8.80 -0.53
C HIS A 92 -1.36 10.27 -0.89
N ARG A 93 -2.45 11.03 -0.90
CA ARG A 93 -2.42 12.48 -1.12
C ARG A 93 -1.42 13.15 -0.17
N GLY A 94 -0.59 14.03 -0.74
CA GLY A 94 0.48 14.73 -0.01
C GLY A 94 1.75 13.91 0.20
N ALA A 95 1.79 12.64 -0.22
CA ALA A 95 3.03 11.90 -0.29
C ALA A 95 3.93 12.41 -1.41
N ARG A 96 5.25 12.30 -1.23
CA ARG A 96 6.22 12.64 -2.26
C ARG A 96 5.97 11.78 -3.51
N GLY A 97 5.90 12.42 -4.67
CA GLY A 97 5.67 11.74 -5.95
C GLY A 97 4.19 11.55 -6.32
N TYR A 98 3.26 11.95 -5.46
CA TYR A 98 1.84 12.05 -5.81
C TYR A 98 1.63 13.20 -6.80
N ASP A 99 0.83 12.97 -7.84
CA ASP A 99 0.41 13.99 -8.81
C ASP A 99 -1.05 14.41 -8.54
N GLU A 100 -1.29 15.71 -8.38
CA GLU A 100 -2.64 16.25 -8.12
C GLU A 100 -3.62 16.04 -9.30
N THR A 101 -3.11 15.73 -10.50
CA THR A 101 -3.94 15.38 -11.65
C THR A 101 -4.58 13.99 -11.53
N TRP A 102 -4.10 13.13 -10.62
CA TRP A 102 -4.63 11.79 -10.40
C TRP A 102 -5.92 11.76 -9.57
N ARG A 103 -6.41 12.93 -9.13
CA ARG A 103 -7.66 13.02 -8.38
C ARG A 103 -8.82 12.35 -9.16
N PRO A 104 -9.74 11.66 -8.45
CA PRO A 104 -10.95 11.10 -9.05
C PRO A 104 -11.88 12.14 -9.66
#